data_AF-A0A6J4NTT7-F1
#
_entry.id   AF-A0A6J4NTT7-F1
#
_cell.length_a   1.000
_cell.length_b   1.000
_cell.length_c   1.000
_cell.angle_alpha   90.00
_cell.angle_beta   90.00
_cell.angle_gamma   90.00
#
_symmetry.space_group_name_H-M   'P 1'
#
loop_
_entity.id
_entity.type
_entity.pdbx_description
1 polymer ?
#
loop_
_entity_poly.entity_id
_entity_poly.type
_entity_poly.pdbx_seq_one_letter_code
_entity_poly.pdbx_strand_id
1 'polypeptide(L)'
;MEAAHTERPDDRVRVASRPSELRITDLRTATVSWNRWRFPIVRIDTNQGISGYGEVRDGASKTYALMLKSRLIGENPCNIDKLFRKIKQFGHH
;
A
#
# COMPACT_ATOMS: atom_id res chain seq x y z
N MET A 1 19.70 -39.83 14.52
CA MET A 1 18.49 -40.02 13.69
C MET A 1 18.21 -38.68 13.03
N GLU A 2 18.47 -38.61 11.73
CA GLU A 2 18.23 -37.39 10.94
C GLU A 2 16.75 -37.34 10.59
N ALA A 3 16.06 -36.27 10.98
CA ALA A 3 14.64 -36.11 10.70
C ALA A 3 14.47 -35.95 9.18
N ALA A 4 13.65 -36.79 8.57
CA ALA A 4 13.32 -36.68 7.15
C ALA A 4 12.72 -35.30 6.86
N HIS A 5 13.41 -34.51 6.04
CA HIS A 5 12.90 -33.22 5.58
C HIS A 5 11.69 -33.48 4.68
N THR A 6 10.50 -33.17 5.19
CA THR A 6 9.25 -33.27 4.42
C THR A 6 9.12 -32.01 3.57
N GLU A 7 9.02 -32.15 2.24
CA GLU A 7 8.79 -31.04 1.32
C GLU A 7 7.56 -30.24 1.77
N ARG A 8 7.74 -28.93 1.96
CA ARG A 8 6.66 -27.99 2.23
C ARG A 8 6.20 -27.37 0.92
N PRO A 9 4.92 -26.96 0.80
CA PRO A 9 4.40 -26.37 -0.43
C PRO A 9 5.21 -25.15 -0.94
N ASP A 10 5.85 -24.41 -0.05
CA ASP A 10 6.67 -23.24 -0.35
C ASP A 10 8.06 -23.56 -0.92
N ASP A 11 8.55 -24.80 -0.82
CA ASP A 11 9.89 -25.18 -1.30
C ASP A 11 10.00 -25.14 -2.84
N ARG A 12 8.87 -25.14 -3.56
CA ARG A 12 8.81 -25.02 -5.04
C ARG A 12 8.38 -23.63 -5.52
N VAL A 13 8.23 -22.66 -4.62
CA VAL A 13 7.74 -21.32 -4.96
C VAL A 13 8.85 -20.27 -4.79
N ARG A 14 8.90 -19.29 -5.69
CA ARG A 14 9.83 -18.15 -5.55
C ARG A 14 9.46 -17.31 -4.33
N VAL A 15 10.30 -17.34 -3.30
CA VAL A 15 10.11 -16.60 -2.04
C VAL A 15 10.50 -15.12 -2.11
N ALA A 16 11.11 -14.66 -3.21
CA ALA A 16 11.57 -13.26 -3.35
C ALA A 16 10.42 -12.22 -3.28
N SER A 17 9.16 -12.64 -3.42
CA SER A 17 7.97 -11.79 -3.35
C SER A 17 6.95 -12.30 -2.33
N ARG A 18 7.42 -12.72 -1.15
CA ARG A 18 6.52 -13.20 -0.08
C ARG A 18 5.55 -12.09 0.34
N PRO A 19 4.22 -12.26 0.19
CA PRO A 19 3.25 -11.25 0.58
C PRO A 19 3.31 -10.88 2.07
N SER A 20 3.70 -11.83 2.94
CA SER A 20 3.85 -11.60 4.38
C SER A 20 4.95 -10.59 4.73
N GLU A 21 5.93 -10.39 3.85
CA GLU A 21 7.08 -9.51 4.05
C GLU A 21 6.93 -8.16 3.33
N LEU A 22 5.84 -7.96 2.59
CA LEU A 22 5.54 -6.67 1.97
C LEU A 22 5.32 -5.61 3.05
N ARG A 23 5.94 -4.45 2.81
CA ARG A 23 5.83 -3.26 3.66
C ARG A 23 5.74 -2.04 2.77
N ILE A 24 4.80 -1.17 3.08
CA ILE A 24 4.71 0.15 2.46
C ILE A 24 5.95 0.96 2.86
N THR A 25 6.70 1.45 1.87
CA THR A 25 7.93 2.23 2.07
C THR A 25 7.73 3.71 1.77
N ASP A 26 6.77 4.04 0.91
CA ASP A 26 6.49 5.43 0.57
C ASP A 26 5.03 5.65 0.14
N LEU A 27 4.60 6.89 0.25
CA LEU A 27 3.37 7.43 -0.35
C LEU A 27 3.72 8.76 -0.99
N ARG A 28 3.44 8.88 -2.28
CA ARG A 28 3.67 10.07 -3.10
C ARG A 28 2.39 10.47 -3.82
N THR A 29 2.31 11.74 -4.20
CA THR A 29 1.17 12.26 -4.96
C THR A 29 1.61 13.04 -6.18
N ALA A 30 0.89 12.89 -7.28
CA ALA A 30 0.99 13.76 -8.44
C ALA A 30 -0.42 14.26 -8.78
N THR A 31 -0.58 15.55 -9.03
CA THR A 31 -1.88 16.10 -9.43
C THR A 31 -1.87 16.35 -10.92
N VAL A 32 -2.72 15.63 -11.65
CA VAL A 32 -2.99 15.91 -13.06
C VAL A 32 -4.26 16.75 -13.16
N SER A 33 -4.37 17.57 -14.20
CA SER A 33 -5.53 18.47 -14.38
C SER A 33 -6.08 18.34 -15.78
N TRP A 34 -7.40 18.36 -15.91
CA TRP A 34 -8.10 18.32 -17.21
C TRP A 34 -9.44 19.04 -17.11
N ASN A 35 -9.76 19.90 -18.08
CA ASN A 35 -11.04 20.63 -18.16
C ASN A 35 -11.52 21.24 -16.82
N ARG A 36 -10.64 22.00 -16.15
CA ARG A 36 -10.84 22.61 -14.82
C ARG A 36 -10.92 21.64 -13.63
N TRP A 37 -10.88 20.33 -13.85
CA TRP A 37 -10.78 19.32 -12.80
C TRP A 37 -9.34 19.03 -12.42
N ARG A 38 -9.13 18.60 -11.16
CA ARG A 38 -7.86 18.15 -10.62
C ARG A 38 -8.03 16.73 -10.09
N PHE A 39 -7.10 15.86 -10.45
CA PHE A 39 -7.08 14.44 -10.09
C PHE A 39 -5.79 14.19 -9.32
N PRO A 40 -5.83 14.23 -7.98
CA PRO A 40 -4.69 13.91 -7.14
C PRO A 40 -4.47 12.40 -7.12
N ILE A 41 -3.54 11.94 -7.94
CA ILE A 41 -3.10 10.55 -8.00
C ILE A 41 -2.20 10.26 -6.80
N VAL A 42 -2.45 9.13 -6.15
CA VAL A 42 -1.64 8.57 -5.07
C VAL A 42 -0.87 7.36 -5.61
N ARG A 43 0.42 7.32 -5.32
CA ARG A 43 1.27 6.14 -5.52
C ARG A 43 1.77 5.65 -4.17
N ILE A 44 1.64 4.35 -3.92
CA ILE A 44 2.15 3.66 -2.74
C ILE A 44 3.26 2.72 -3.20
N ASP A 45 4.46 2.88 -2.64
CA ASP A 45 5.62 2.04 -2.93
C ASP A 45 5.84 1.01 -1.83
N THR A 46 6.44 -0.12 -2.18
CA THR A 46 6.77 -1.21 -1.26
C THR A 46 8.25 -1.57 -1.28
N ASN A 47 8.70 -2.28 -0.24
CA ASN A 47 10.06 -2.80 -0.11
C ASN A 47 10.44 -3.89 -1.13
N GLN A 48 9.48 -4.42 -1.90
CA GLN A 48 9.71 -5.44 -2.93
C GLN A 48 9.56 -4.86 -4.35
N GLY A 49 9.57 -3.53 -4.51
CA GLY A 49 9.52 -2.87 -5.82
C GLY A 49 8.14 -2.85 -6.48
N ILE A 50 7.08 -3.26 -5.78
CA ILE A 50 5.70 -3.17 -6.25
C ILE A 50 5.16 -1.76 -5.93
N SER A 51 4.46 -1.16 -6.89
CA SER A 51 3.77 0.13 -6.74
C SER A 51 2.27 -0.02 -6.97
N GLY A 52 1.46 0.50 -6.05
CA GLY A 52 0.00 0.61 -6.20
C GLY A 52 -0.39 2.06 -6.53
N TYR A 53 -1.37 2.23 -7.41
CA TYR A 53 -1.88 3.55 -7.82
C TYR A 53 -3.36 3.68 -7.47
N GLY A 54 -3.77 4.87 -7.04
CA GLY A 54 -5.14 5.24 -6.79
C GLY A 54 -5.33 6.75 -6.90
N GLU A 55 -6.53 7.24 -6.59
CA GLU A 55 -6.86 8.67 -6.64
C GLU A 55 -7.51 9.10 -5.33
N VAL A 56 -7.20 10.32 -4.88
CA VAL A 56 -8.02 10.99 -3.86
C VAL A 56 -9.28 11.52 -4.55
N ARG A 57 -10.45 11.00 -4.14
CA ARG A 57 -11.81 11.33 -4.63
C ARG A 57 -11.96 12.70 -5.33
N ASP A 58 -12.70 12.75 -6.44
CA ASP A 58 -13.24 13.91 -7.16
C ASP A 58 -12.89 15.31 -6.60
N GLY A 59 -11.70 15.81 -6.98
CA GLY A 59 -11.28 17.18 -6.65
C GLY A 59 -10.84 17.41 -5.20
N ALA A 60 -10.76 16.36 -4.38
CA ALA A 60 -10.27 16.46 -3.01
C ALA A 60 -8.78 16.84 -2.97
N SER A 61 -8.34 17.38 -1.83
CA SER A 61 -6.94 17.80 -1.69
C SER A 61 -6.00 16.61 -1.51
N LYS A 62 -4.85 16.63 -2.21
CA LYS A 62 -3.73 15.70 -1.97
C LYS A 62 -3.25 15.70 -0.51
N THR A 63 -3.50 16.78 0.23
CA THR A 63 -3.12 16.91 1.64
C THR A 63 -3.72 15.80 2.50
N TYR A 64 -4.95 15.36 2.22
CA TYR A 64 -5.58 14.26 2.96
C TYR A 64 -4.76 12.96 2.84
N ALA A 65 -4.34 12.60 1.63
CA ALA A 65 -3.50 11.42 1.44
C ALA A 65 -2.13 11.57 2.13
N LEU A 66 -1.51 12.75 2.04
CA LEU A 66 -0.21 13.01 2.66
C LEU A 66 -0.28 12.99 4.20
N MET A 67 -1.38 13.44 4.80
CA MET A 67 -1.60 13.34 6.26
C MET A 67 -1.69 11.89 6.75
N LEU A 68 -2.14 10.98 5.90
CA LEU A 68 -2.26 9.55 6.22
C LEU A 68 -0.95 8.78 6.04
N LYS A 69 0.05 9.35 5.34
CA LYS A 69 1.32 8.68 5.04
C LYS A 69 1.97 8.05 6.26
N SER A 70 2.20 8.81 7.33
CA SER A 70 2.88 8.32 8.55
C SER A 70 2.16 7.15 9.23
N ARG A 71 0.86 6.96 8.96
CA ARG A 71 0.05 5.87 9.50
C ARG A 71 0.18 4.57 8.69
N LEU A 72 0.59 4.68 7.42
CA LEU A 72 0.69 3.57 6.46
C LEU A 72 2.12 3.04 6.28
N ILE A 73 3.14 3.90 6.41
CA ILE A 73 4.54 3.47 6.25
C ILE A 73 4.87 2.35 7.23
N GLY A 74 5.51 1.30 6.71
CA GLY A 74 5.91 0.10 7.46
C GLY A 74 4.82 -0.97 7.58
N GLU A 75 3.56 -0.65 7.29
CA GLU A 75 2.48 -1.63 7.32
C GLU A 75 2.49 -2.55 6.10
N ASN A 76 1.97 -3.76 6.27
CA ASN A 76 1.80 -4.69 5.17
C ASN A 76 0.53 -4.31 4.35
N PRO A 77 0.67 -3.99 3.05
CA PRO A 77 -0.43 -3.55 2.20
C PRO A 77 -1.52 -4.61 2.01
N CYS A 78 -1.25 -5.89 2.24
CA CYS A 78 -2.24 -6.96 2.13
C CYS A 78 -3.24 -6.99 3.31
N ASN A 79 -2.94 -6.29 4.42
CA ASN A 79 -3.82 -6.21 5.59
C ASN A 79 -4.89 -5.11 5.43
N ILE A 80 -5.68 -5.19 4.37
CA ILE A 80 -6.60 -4.13 3.92
C ILE A 80 -7.55 -3.68 5.02
N ASP A 81 -8.22 -4.60 5.71
CA ASP A 81 -9.17 -4.26 6.78
C ASP A 81 -8.54 -3.48 7.94
N LYS A 82 -7.34 -3.91 8.37
CA LYS A 82 -6.58 -3.23 9.43
C LYS A 82 -6.21 -1.82 8.99
N LEU A 83 -5.67 -1.69 7.77
CA LEU A 83 -5.27 -0.41 7.20
C LEU A 83 -6.45 0.53 7.05
N PHE A 84 -7.57 0.04 6.51
CA PHE A 84 -8.78 0.81 6.34
C PHE A 84 -9.33 1.29 7.69
N ARG A 85 -9.46 0.41 8.69
CA ARG A 85 -9.92 0.81 10.03
C ARG A 85 -9.01 1.84 10.69
N LYS A 86 -7.69 1.74 10.46
CA LYS A 86 -6.71 2.72 10.97
C LYS A 86 -6.94 4.11 10.37
N ILE A 87 -7.25 4.22 9.08
CA ILE A 87 -7.38 5.52 8.39
C ILE A 87 -8.81 6.07 8.30
N LYS A 88 -9.84 5.22 8.38
CA LYS A 88 -11.25 5.63 8.14
C LYS A 88 -11.75 6.73 9.09
N GLN A 89 -11.21 6.78 10.31
CA GLN A 89 -11.54 7.78 11.32
C GLN A 89 -11.21 9.23 10.90
N PHE A 90 -10.35 9.39 9.88
CA PHE A 90 -9.97 10.70 9.34
C PHE A 90 -10.81 11.09 8.10
N GLY A 91 -11.88 10.34 7.78
CA GLY A 91 -12.66 10.48 6.55
C GLY A 91 -14.01 11.21 6.69
N HIS A 92 -14.28 11.89 7.81
CA HIS A 92 -15.57 12.53 8.10
C HIS A 92 -15.69 13.96 7.51
N HIS A 93 -15.16 14.19 6.31
CA HIS A 93 -15.05 15.50 5.65
C HIS A 93 -15.95 15.61 4.43
#